data_AF-A0A1Q6WSK7-F1
#
_entry.id   AF-A0A1Q6WSK7-F1
#
_cell.length_a   1.000
_cell.length_b   1.000
_cell.length_c   1.000
_cell.angle_alpha   90.00
_cell.angle_beta   90.00
_cell.angle_gamma   90.00
#
_symmetry.space_group_name_H-M   'P 1'
#
loop_
_entity.id
_entity.type
_entity.pdbx_description
1 polymer ?
#
loop_
_entity_poly.entity_id
_entity_poly.type
_entity_poly.pdbx_seq_one_letter_code
_entity_poly.pdbx_strand_id
1 'polypeptide(L)'
;MINVGPHRLSIPAGALGAPVTITATAPSDNVNRIQFQPEGLVFQRSAALTMSYANCSLLGKLLPKQIAYTDDALNILSYLWSLDALFAKKVTGKLNHFSNYAVAW
;
A
#
# COMPACT_ATOMS: atom_id res chain seq x y z
N MET A 1 5.82 8.76 10.11
CA MET A 1 5.23 8.69 8.75
C MET A 1 6.37 8.54 7.76
N ILE A 2 6.20 7.72 6.73
CA ILE A 2 7.20 7.45 5.71
C ILE A 2 6.57 7.77 4.34
N ASN A 3 7.22 8.61 3.55
CA ASN A 3 6.83 8.91 2.17
C ASN A 3 7.74 8.15 1.20
N VAL A 4 7.15 7.54 0.18
CA VAL A 4 7.85 6.74 -0.83
C VAL A 4 7.27 7.11 -2.18
N GLY A 5 7.93 8.06 -2.86
CA GLY A 5 7.35 8.69 -4.04
C GLY A 5 5.94 9.26 -3.73
N PRO A 6 4.91 8.88 -4.50
CA PRO A 6 3.54 9.35 -4.28
C PRO A 6 2.77 8.55 -3.22
N HIS A 7 3.39 7.55 -2.59
CA HIS A 7 2.80 6.69 -1.58
C HIS A 7 3.21 7.11 -0.17
N ARG A 8 2.38 6.77 0.81
CA ARG A 8 2.58 7.13 2.21
C ARG A 8 2.24 5.96 3.11
N LEU A 9 3.15 5.63 4.02
CA LEU A 9 2.92 4.71 5.12
C LEU A 9 2.84 5.47 6.45
N SER A 10 1.76 5.27 7.19
CA SER A 10 1.54 5.83 8.53
C SER A 10 1.51 4.70 9.56
N ILE A 11 2.57 4.60 10.35
CA ILE A 11 2.71 3.62 11.43
C ILE A 11 2.37 4.31 12.75
N PRO A 12 1.29 3.92 13.45
CA PRO A 12 0.95 4.52 14.74
C PRO A 12 1.90 4.06 15.85
N ALA A 13 1.96 4.82 16.94
CA ALA A 13 2.72 4.44 18.13
C ALA A 13 2.26 3.07 18.66
N GLY A 14 3.23 2.22 19.00
CA GLY A 14 2.99 0.85 19.47
C GLY A 14 2.59 -0.15 18.38
N ALA A 15 2.65 0.21 17.10
CA ALA A 15 2.41 -0.74 16.01
C ALA A 15 3.56 -1.74 15.82
N LEU A 16 4.81 -1.31 16.08
CA LEU A 16 6.01 -2.14 16.02
C LEU A 16 6.39 -2.54 17.45
N GLY A 17 6.69 -3.83 17.65
CA GLY A 17 7.09 -4.34 18.98
C GLY A 17 8.52 -3.99 19.39
N ALA A 18 9.37 -3.60 18.42
CA ALA A 18 10.76 -3.21 18.62
C ALA A 18 11.18 -2.21 17.54
N PRO A 19 12.32 -1.52 17.72
CA PRO A 19 12.94 -0.75 16.63
C PRO A 19 13.27 -1.66 15.44
N VAL A 20 12.87 -1.24 14.24
CA VAL A 20 13.05 -2.00 12.99
C VAL A 20 13.55 -1.07 11.90
N THR A 21 14.54 -1.51 11.14
CA THR A 21 14.94 -0.86 9.88
C THR A 21 13.94 -1.22 8.79
N ILE A 22 13.27 -0.21 8.23
CA ILE A 22 12.24 -0.40 7.20
C ILE A 22 12.83 0.02 5.86
N THR A 23 12.80 -0.88 4.89
CA THR A 23 13.06 -0.55 3.48
C THR A 23 11.73 -0.49 2.75
N ALA A 24 11.51 0.56 1.97
CA ALA A 24 10.31 0.71 1.18
C ALA A 24 10.67 1.08 -0.26
N THR A 25 10.22 0.27 -1.21
CA THR A 25 10.56 0.40 -2.64
C THR A 25 9.29 0.61 -3.44
N ALA A 26 9.21 1.73 -4.17
CA ALA A 26 8.14 2.00 -5.13
C ALA A 26 8.75 2.09 -6.54
N PRO A 27 8.69 1.03 -7.35
CA PRO A 27 9.23 1.03 -8.70
C PRO A 27 8.51 2.03 -9.60
N SER A 28 9.24 2.64 -10.54
CA SER A 28 8.67 3.46 -11.59
C SER A 28 8.27 2.57 -12.78
N ASP A 29 7.27 1.71 -12.60
CA ASP A 29 6.70 0.87 -13.65
C ASP A 29 5.21 1.19 -13.92
N ASN A 30 4.55 0.37 -14.74
CA ASN A 30 3.16 0.60 -15.14
C ASN A 30 2.13 0.25 -14.05
N VAL A 31 2.57 -0.30 -12.91
CA VAL A 31 1.72 -0.71 -11.80
C VAL A 31 2.05 0.14 -10.58
N ASN A 32 1.03 0.76 -9.99
CA ASN A 32 1.22 1.47 -8.73
C ASN A 32 1.41 0.45 -7.61
N ARG A 33 2.68 0.12 -7.32
CA ARG A 33 3.06 -0.86 -6.32
C ARG A 33 4.11 -0.35 -5.35
N ILE A 34 4.14 -0.97 -4.17
CA ILE A 34 5.12 -0.71 -3.13
C ILE A 34 5.48 -2.02 -2.42
N GLN A 35 6.76 -2.22 -2.19
CA GLN A 35 7.29 -3.32 -1.39
C GLN A 35 7.81 -2.78 -0.07
N PHE A 36 7.47 -3.46 1.03
CA PHE A 36 8.03 -3.18 2.36
C PHE A 36 8.85 -4.37 2.85
N GLN A 37 10.02 -4.07 3.41
CA GLN A 37 10.88 -5.04 4.08
C GLN A 37 11.21 -4.58 5.51
N PRO A 38 11.42 -5.51 6.46
CA PRO A 38 11.46 -6.97 6.27
C PRO A 38 10.08 -7.57 6.01
N GLU A 39 9.97 -8.43 5.01
CA GLU A 39 8.71 -9.07 4.66
C GLU A 39 8.21 -9.98 5.80
N GLY A 40 6.88 -10.07 5.94
CA GLY A 40 6.22 -10.88 6.96
C GLY A 40 6.22 -10.25 8.36
N LEU A 41 6.86 -9.08 8.56
CA LEU A 41 6.78 -8.38 9.83
C LEU A 41 5.33 -7.98 10.11
N VAL A 42 4.77 -8.48 11.21
CA VAL A 42 3.38 -8.22 11.62
C VAL A 42 3.30 -7.06 12.59
N PHE A 43 2.34 -6.17 12.36
CA PHE A 43 2.05 -5.05 13.25
C PHE A 43 1.16 -5.47 14.43
N GLN A 44 1.49 -5.00 15.63
CA GLN A 44 0.65 -5.12 16.83
C GLN A 44 -0.60 -4.24 16.74
N ARG A 45 -0.49 -3.13 16.00
CA ARG A 45 -1.59 -2.22 15.66
C ARG A 45 -1.47 -1.88 14.19
N SER A 46 -2.55 -2.06 13.43
CA SER A 46 -2.49 -1.86 11.98
C SER A 46 -2.00 -0.46 11.61
N ALA A 47 -1.10 -0.41 10.63
CA ALA A 47 -0.69 0.80 9.97
C ALA A 47 -1.71 1.21 8.89
N ALA A 48 -1.56 2.41 8.34
CA ALA A 48 -2.33 2.86 7.19
C ALA A 48 -1.40 3.09 5.99
N LEU A 49 -1.69 2.41 4.88
CA LEU A 49 -1.00 2.58 3.62
C LEU A 49 -1.89 3.39 2.68
N THR A 50 -1.43 4.57 2.27
CA THR A 50 -2.08 5.38 1.25
C THR A 50 -1.28 5.29 -0.05
N MET A 51 -1.91 4.79 -1.11
CA MET A 51 -1.32 4.69 -2.44
C MET A 51 -2.00 5.66 -3.40
N SER A 52 -1.20 6.24 -4.29
CA SER A 52 -1.69 7.13 -5.35
C SER A 52 -1.88 6.32 -6.61
N TYR A 53 -2.95 6.61 -7.32
CA TYR A 53 -3.18 6.11 -8.69
C TYR A 53 -3.37 7.29 -9.65
N ALA A 54 -2.79 8.44 -9.33
CA ALA A 54 -2.99 9.67 -10.09
C ALA A 54 -2.49 9.60 -11.54
N ASN A 55 -1.55 8.70 -11.81
CA ASN A 55 -0.98 8.34 -13.12
C ASN A 55 -1.86 7.39 -13.94
N CYS A 56 -2.90 6.76 -13.36
CA CYS A 56 -3.80 5.89 -14.11
C CYS A 56 -4.77 6.69 -14.99
N SER A 57 -5.04 6.17 -16.19
CA SER A 57 -5.95 6.78 -17.17
C SER A 57 -7.43 6.65 -16.77
N LEU A 58 -8.29 7.47 -17.39
CA LEU A 58 -9.68 7.70 -17.01
C LEU A 58 -10.58 6.46 -16.96
N LEU A 59 -10.28 5.41 -17.73
CA LEU A 59 -11.11 4.20 -17.81
C LEU A 59 -11.16 3.42 -16.48
N GLY A 60 -10.14 3.56 -15.63
CA GLY A 60 -10.17 3.01 -14.27
C GLY A 60 -10.99 3.83 -13.28
N LYS A 61 -11.54 5.01 -13.62
CA LYS A 61 -12.16 5.92 -12.64
C LYS A 61 -13.54 5.51 -12.13
N LEU A 62 -14.20 4.56 -12.79
CA LEU A 62 -15.59 4.17 -12.46
C LEU A 62 -15.67 3.13 -11.35
N LEU A 63 -14.58 2.39 -11.09
CA LEU A 63 -14.54 1.34 -10.08
C LEU A 63 -13.74 1.80 -8.86
N PRO A 64 -14.27 1.61 -7.64
CA PRO A 64 -13.54 1.96 -6.42
C PRO A 64 -12.25 1.17 -6.35
N LYS A 65 -11.14 1.88 -6.15
CA LYS A 65 -9.80 1.30 -6.04
C LYS A 65 -9.63 0.63 -4.68
N GLN A 66 -8.92 -0.48 -4.67
CA GLN A 66 -8.51 -1.20 -3.47
C GLN A 66 -6.99 -1.39 -3.47
N ILE A 67 -6.43 -1.67 -2.30
CA ILE A 67 -5.05 -2.14 -2.20
C ILE A 67 -5.08 -3.66 -2.13
N ALA A 68 -4.41 -4.31 -3.07
CA ALA A 68 -4.18 -5.74 -3.09
C ALA A 68 -2.85 -6.07 -2.39
N TYR A 69 -2.87 -7.09 -1.54
CA TYR A 69 -1.67 -7.83 -1.15
C TYR A 69 -1.31 -8.79 -2.29
N THR A 70 -0.07 -8.74 -2.76
CA THR A 70 0.40 -9.54 -3.89
C THR A 70 1.66 -10.35 -3.56
N ASP A 71 1.96 -11.34 -4.39
CA ASP A 71 3.31 -11.88 -4.50
C ASP A 71 4.21 -11.00 -5.41
N ASP A 72 5.46 -11.41 -5.63
CA ASP A 72 6.42 -10.71 -6.48
C ASP A 72 6.01 -10.68 -7.97
N ALA A 73 5.21 -11.65 -8.40
CA ALA A 73 4.66 -11.76 -9.75
C ALA A 73 3.36 -10.95 -9.92
N LEU A 74 2.93 -10.21 -8.90
CA LEU A 74 1.70 -9.41 -8.84
C LEU A 74 0.41 -10.24 -8.86
N ASN A 75 0.47 -11.53 -8.53
CA ASN A 75 -0.73 -12.30 -8.26
C ASN A 75 -1.38 -11.78 -6.98
N ILE A 76 -2.69 -11.52 -7.03
CA ILE A 76 -3.44 -11.02 -5.88
C ILE A 76 -3.69 -12.17 -4.91
N LEU A 77 -3.16 -12.03 -3.70
CA LEU A 77 -3.35 -12.98 -2.60
C LEU A 77 -4.59 -12.61 -1.77
N SER A 78 -4.81 -11.32 -1.54
CA SER A 78 -6.01 -10.79 -0.88
C SER A 78 -6.15 -9.28 -1.07
N TYR A 79 -7.29 -8.71 -0.70
CA TYR A 79 -7.52 -7.27 -0.65
C TYR A 79 -7.49 -6.75 0.79
N LEU A 80 -6.89 -5.58 0.98
CA LEU A 80 -6.95 -4.85 2.24
C LEU A 80 -8.31 -4.16 2.37
N TRP A 81 -8.79 -4.04 3.60
CA TRP A 81 -9.90 -3.14 3.89
C TRP A 81 -9.47 -1.70 3.57
N SER A 82 -10.05 -1.16 2.50
CA SER A 82 -9.57 0.03 1.81
C SER A 82 -10.69 1.06 1.63
N LEU A 83 -10.32 2.34 1.68
CA LEU A 83 -11.18 3.47 1.37
C LEU A 83 -10.59 4.24 0.19
N ASP A 84 -11.37 4.36 -0.88
CA ASP A 84 -10.98 5.10 -2.08
C ASP A 84 -11.43 6.57 -2.03
N ALA A 85 -10.48 7.49 -2.23
CA ALA A 85 -10.72 8.92 -2.37
C ALA A 85 -10.57 9.32 -3.85
N LEU A 86 -11.63 9.08 -4.63
CA LEU A 86 -11.69 9.27 -6.09
C LEU A 86 -11.17 10.65 -6.56
N PHE A 87 -11.58 11.73 -5.89
CA PHE A 87 -11.16 13.09 -6.24
C PHE A 87 -9.67 13.34 -5.98
N ALA A 88 -9.12 12.74 -4.92
CA ALA A 88 -7.71 12.84 -4.58
C ALA A 88 -6.83 11.85 -5.36
N LYS A 89 -7.45 10.90 -6.08
CA LYS A 89 -6.81 9.77 -6.76
C LYS A 89 -5.91 8.95 -5.84
N LYS A 90 -6.40 8.68 -4.62
CA LYS A 90 -5.68 7.93 -3.59
C LYS A 90 -6.58 6.90 -2.94
N VAL A 91 -6.04 5.72 -2.67
CA VAL A 91 -6.69 4.67 -1.88
C VAL A 91 -5.91 4.47 -0.59
N THR A 92 -6.61 4.32 0.54
CA THR A 92 -6.00 4.05 1.84
C THR A 92 -6.47 2.73 2.40
N GLY A 93 -5.55 1.81 2.65
CA GLY A 93 -5.81 0.48 3.20
C GLY A 93 -5.25 0.28 4.59
N LYS A 94 -5.92 -0.56 5.38
CA LYS A 94 -5.44 -1.03 6.70
C LYS A 94 -4.37 -2.11 6.51
N LEU A 95 -3.14 -1.79 6.91
CA LEU A 95 -1.96 -2.64 6.71
C LEU A 95 -1.60 -3.39 8.00
N ASN A 96 -1.56 -4.73 7.94
CA ASN A 96 -1.31 -5.59 9.10
C ASN A 96 0.10 -6.22 9.12
N HIS A 97 0.81 -6.24 7.99
CA HIS A 97 2.18 -6.71 7.91
C HIS A 97 2.93 -6.00 6.78
N PHE A 98 4.25 -6.20 6.69
CA PHE A 98 5.06 -5.80 5.54
C PHE A 98 5.09 -6.88 4.46
N SER A 99 4.88 -6.50 3.21
CA SER A 99 5.01 -7.32 2.00
C SER A 99 4.87 -6.42 0.76
N ASN A 100 4.46 -6.99 -0.37
CA ASN A 100 4.14 -6.31 -1.62
C ASN A 100 2.68 -5.90 -1.70
N TYR A 101 2.43 -4.67 -2.14
CA TYR A 101 1.08 -4.14 -2.32
C TYR A 101 0.95 -3.39 -3.64
N ALA A 102 -0.21 -3.51 -4.27
CA ALA A 102 -0.52 -2.83 -5.51
C ALA A 102 -1.94 -2.24 -5.49
N VAL A 103 -2.16 -1.16 -6.24
CA VAL A 103 -3.51 -0.66 -6.49
C VAL A 103 -4.22 -1.57 -7.50
N ALA A 104 -5.45 -1.97 -7.20
CA ALA A 104 -6.29 -2.85 -8.02
C ALA A 104 -7.76 -2.36 -8.08
N TRP A 105 -8.53 -2.86 -9.05
CA TRP A 105 -9.95 -2.60 -9.24
C TRP A 105 -10.65 -3.66 -10.09
#